data_AF-A0A8T5BCF7-F1
#
_entry.id   AF-A0A8T5BCF7-F1
#
_cell.length_a   1.000
_cell.length_b   1.000
_cell.length_c   1.000
_cell.angle_alpha   90.00
_cell.angle_beta   90.00
_cell.angle_gamma   90.00
#
_symmetry.space_group_name_H-M   'P 1'
#
loop_
_entity.id
_entity.type
_entity.pdbx_description
1 polymer ?
#
loop_
_entity_poly.entity_id
_entity_poly.type
_entity_poly.pdbx_seq_one_letter_code
_entity_poly.pdbx_strand_id
1 'polypeptide(L)'
;MKGVYILLILVDGDIAINIGSLGKIFFEGGFYAYVGSAQNSLEKRVARHFKKGKKKFWHIDYLLENKRGRIIEVFYREADKGEECRIANKIGEAN
;
A
#
# COMPACT_ATOMS: atom_id res chain seq x y z
N MET A 1 18.26 3.48 -0.26
CA MET A 1 18.24 2.18 0.47
C MET A 1 17.44 1.12 -0.30
N LYS A 2 17.74 -0.16 -0.11
CA LYS A 2 16.85 -1.28 -0.49
C LYS A 2 16.06 -1.75 0.74
N GLY A 3 14.81 -2.15 0.59
CA GLY A 3 14.01 -2.52 1.76
C GLY A 3 12.60 -3.01 1.48
N VAL A 4 11.90 -3.22 2.58
CA VAL A 4 10.46 -3.50 2.64
C VAL A 4 9.79 -2.40 3.44
N TYR A 5 8.58 -2.04 3.07
CA TYR A 5 7.76 -1.04 3.73
C TYR A 5 6.33 -1.52 3.92
N ILE A 6 5.66 -0.92 4.89
CA ILE A 6 4.24 -1.07 5.16
C ILE A 6 3.64 0.33 5.08
N LEU A 7 2.60 0.50 4.27
CA LEU A 7 1.75 1.67 4.32
C LEU A 7 0.55 1.34 5.23
N LEU A 8 0.42 2.05 6.35
CA LEU A 8 -0.82 2.05 7.11
C LEU A 8 -1.77 3.04 6.46
N ILE A 9 -2.91 2.55 6.00
CA ILE A 9 -3.87 3.30 5.19
C ILE A 9 -5.19 3.33 5.94
N LEU A 10 -5.77 4.52 6.07
CA LEU A 10 -7.14 4.69 6.51
C LEU A 10 -8.05 4.86 5.30
N VAL A 11 -9.13 4.10 5.29
CA VAL A 11 -10.27 4.27 4.38
C VAL A 11 -11.40 4.95 5.14
N ASP A 12 -11.72 6.18 4.75
CA ASP A 12 -12.76 7.01 5.37
C ASP A 12 -14.16 6.63 4.86
N GLY A 13 -14.75 5.65 5.54
CA GLY A 13 -16.06 5.06 5.23
C GLY A 13 -16.06 4.20 3.97
N ASP A 14 -17.10 3.37 3.83
CA ASP A 14 -17.18 2.34 2.81
C ASP A 14 -17.09 2.88 1.37
N ILE A 15 -16.26 2.24 0.55
CA ILE A 15 -16.05 2.61 -0.85
C ILE A 15 -15.99 1.40 -1.77
N ALA A 16 -16.53 1.57 -2.98
CA ALA A 16 -16.26 0.68 -4.09
C ALA A 16 -15.41 1.39 -5.15
N ILE A 17 -14.26 0.82 -5.48
CA ILE A 17 -13.32 1.39 -6.46
C ILE A 17 -12.96 0.37 -7.54
N ASN A 18 -12.79 0.84 -8.78
CA ASN A 18 -12.24 0.01 -9.85
C ASN A 18 -10.72 0.01 -9.76
N ILE A 19 -10.12 -1.16 -9.51
CA ILE A 19 -8.68 -1.35 -9.33
C ILE A 19 -8.10 -2.12 -10.53
N GLY A 20 -7.68 -1.38 -11.57
CA GLY A 20 -7.01 -1.96 -12.74
C GLY A 20 -7.70 -3.23 -13.26
N SER A 21 -6.95 -4.32 -13.38
CA SER A 21 -7.44 -5.63 -13.83
C SER A 21 -8.22 -6.41 -12.76
N LEU A 22 -8.20 -6.00 -11.49
CA LEU A 22 -8.99 -6.64 -10.43
C LEU A 22 -10.47 -6.25 -10.47
N GLY A 23 -10.83 -5.26 -11.29
CA GLY A 23 -12.22 -4.79 -11.40
C GLY A 23 -12.67 -4.03 -10.15
N LYS A 24 -13.97 -4.10 -9.86
CA LYS A 24 -14.59 -3.36 -8.75
C LYS A 24 -14.36 -4.09 -7.43
N ILE A 25 -13.66 -3.45 -6.50
CA ILE A 25 -13.43 -3.97 -5.15
C ILE A 25 -14.12 -3.05 -4.15
N PHE A 26 -14.80 -3.67 -3.17
CA PHE A 26 -15.40 -2.99 -2.03
C PHE A 26 -14.42 -3.00 -0.85
N PHE A 27 -14.28 -1.85 -0.20
CA PHE A 27 -13.53 -1.66 1.04
C PHE A 27 -14.48 -1.12 2.09
N GLU A 28 -14.51 -1.76 3.25
CA GLU A 28 -15.15 -1.22 4.45
C GLU A 28 -14.32 -0.03 4.99
N GLY A 29 -14.97 0.87 5.70
CA GLY A 29 -14.27 1.93 6.43
C GLY A 29 -13.36 1.33 7.51
N GLY A 30 -12.08 1.71 7.52
CA GLY A 30 -11.14 1.16 8.50
C GLY A 30 -9.67 1.27 8.12
N PHE A 31 -8.83 0.60 8.89
CA PHE A 31 -7.39 0.54 8.68
C PHE A 31 -7.00 -0.66 7.82
N TYR A 32 -6.09 -0.41 6.89
CA TYR A 32 -5.54 -1.40 5.98
C TYR A 32 -4.01 -1.31 5.99
N ALA A 33 -3.34 -2.45 5.85
CA ALA A 33 -1.90 -2.52 5.67
C ALA A 33 -1.58 -2.91 4.23
N TYR A 34 -0.72 -2.14 3.56
CA TYR A 34 -0.13 -2.53 2.29
C TYR A 34 1.35 -2.80 2.47
N VAL A 35 1.78 -4.04 2.21
CA VAL A 35 3.19 -4.46 2.30
C VAL A 35 3.79 -4.45 0.90
N GLY A 36 4.97 -3.85 0.75
CA GLY A 36 5.69 -3.86 -0.52
C GLY A 36 7.20 -3.77 -0.32
N SER A 37 7.96 -4.13 -1.36
CA SER A 37 9.42 -3.98 -1.38
C SER A 37 9.90 -2.95 -2.40
N ALA A 38 11.12 -2.45 -2.18
CA ALA A 38 11.85 -1.58 -3.09
C ALA A 38 13.33 -1.95 -3.04
N GLN A 39 13.87 -2.52 -4.11
CA GLN A 39 15.24 -3.05 -4.10
C GLN A 39 16.28 -2.14 -4.77
N ASN A 40 15.85 -1.01 -5.34
CA ASN A 40 16.72 -0.01 -5.98
C ASN A 40 16.61 1.39 -5.35
N SER A 41 15.48 1.73 -4.71
CA SER A 41 15.33 2.95 -3.88
C SER A 41 13.99 2.90 -3.15
N LEU A 42 14.06 2.64 -1.84
CA LEU A 42 12.92 2.59 -0.93
C LEU A 42 12.26 3.95 -0.78
N GLU A 43 13.05 4.98 -0.62
CA GLU A 43 12.63 6.36 -0.40
C GLU A 43 11.82 6.86 -1.60
N LYS A 44 12.31 6.63 -2.82
CA LYS A 44 11.59 7.02 -4.05
C LYS A 44 10.29 6.23 -4.23
N ARG A 45 10.28 4.93 -3.85
CA ARG A 45 9.07 4.10 -3.95
C ARG A 45 8.01 4.56 -2.97
N VAL A 46 8.38 4.78 -1.70
CA VAL A 46 7.49 5.32 -0.68
C VAL A 46 6.97 6.70 -1.09
N ALA A 47 7.84 7.64 -1.47
CA ALA A 47 7.44 8.99 -1.88
C ALA A 47 6.47 8.98 -3.08
N ARG A 48 6.62 8.02 -4.00
CA ARG A 48 5.69 7.87 -5.12
C ARG A 48 4.26 7.57 -4.67
N HIS A 49 4.05 6.81 -3.60
CA HIS A 49 2.69 6.50 -3.12
C HIS A 49 1.94 7.75 -2.66
N PHE A 50 2.64 8.76 -2.14
CA PHE A 50 2.05 10.04 -1.75
C PHE A 50 1.68 10.95 -2.94
N LYS A 51 2.31 10.78 -4.11
CA LYS A 51 2.06 11.65 -5.27
C LYS A 51 0.68 11.39 -5.91
N LYS A 52 -0.16 12.40 -6.04
CA LYS A 52 -1.44 12.33 -6.79
C LYS A 52 -1.24 12.57 -8.29
N GLY A 53 -2.23 12.20 -9.12
CA GLY A 53 -2.20 12.43 -10.58
C GLY A 53 -1.09 11.66 -11.31
N LYS A 54 -0.53 10.62 -10.69
CA LYS A 54 0.51 9.78 -11.27
C LYS A 54 -0.10 8.65 -12.11
N LYS A 55 0.67 8.13 -13.08
CA LYS A 55 0.32 6.85 -13.71
C LYS A 55 0.22 5.77 -12.63
N LYS A 56 -0.93 5.09 -12.54
CA LYS A 56 -1.15 4.02 -11.56
C LYS A 56 -0.40 2.78 -12.03
N PHE A 57 0.49 2.26 -11.19
CA PHE A 57 1.25 1.03 -11.49
C PHE A 57 0.88 -0.10 -10.55
N TRP A 58 0.65 0.20 -9.27
CA TRP A 58 0.24 -0.79 -8.27
C TRP A 58 -1.24 -0.65 -7.95
N HIS A 59 -1.87 -1.73 -7.53
CA HIS A 59 -3.27 -1.73 -7.09
C HIS A 59 -3.53 -0.69 -5.99
N ILE A 60 -2.58 -0.51 -5.08
CA ILE A 60 -2.70 0.49 -4.01
C ILE A 60 -2.74 1.93 -4.53
N ASP A 61 -2.19 2.21 -5.72
CA ASP A 61 -2.26 3.55 -6.32
C ASP A 61 -3.72 3.94 -6.65
N TYR A 62 -4.60 2.98 -6.92
CA TYR A 62 -6.03 3.26 -7.18
C TYR A 62 -6.75 3.67 -5.90
N LEU A 63 -6.51 2.95 -4.81
CA LEU A 63 -7.06 3.28 -3.50
C LEU A 63 -6.54 4.63 -3.02
N LEU A 64 -5.23 4.86 -3.14
CA LEU A 64 -4.59 6.10 -2.73
C LEU A 64 -4.90 7.29 -3.64
N GLU A 65 -5.46 7.10 -4.84
CA GLU A 65 -5.96 8.22 -5.65
C GLU A 65 -7.37 8.65 -5.19
N ASN A 66 -8.13 7.74 -4.57
CA ASN A 66 -9.44 8.07 -4.01
C ASN A 66 -9.28 9.00 -2.79
N LYS A 67 -10.15 10.02 -2.69
CA LYS A 67 -10.14 10.98 -1.58
C LYS A 67 -10.36 10.35 -0.19
N ARG A 68 -10.95 9.15 -0.13
CA ARG A 68 -11.18 8.42 1.11
C ARG A 68 -10.02 7.52 1.53
N GLY A 69 -9.07 7.22 0.64
CA GLY A 69 -7.87 6.45 0.97
C GLY A 69 -6.69 7.37 1.28
N ARG A 70 -6.16 7.31 2.51
CA ARG A 70 -4.99 8.11 2.90
C ARG A 70 -3.97 7.29 3.68
N ILE A 71 -2.68 7.53 3.39
CA ILE A 71 -1.58 6.97 4.18
C ILE A 71 -1.53 7.74 5.50
N ILE A 72 -1.59 7.01 6.61
CA ILE A 72 -1.45 7.54 7.98
C ILE A 72 -0.01 7.45 8.42
N GLU A 73 0.63 6.32 8.16
CA GLU A 73 1.99 6.05 8.59
C GLU A 73 2.72 5.13 7.60
N VAL A 74 4.05 5.23 7.61
CA VAL A 74 4.91 4.35 6.83
C VAL A 74 5.94 3.73 7.76
N PHE A 75 5.90 2.41 7.86
CA PHE A 75 6.97 1.63 8.47
C PHE A 75 7.88 1.12 7.39
N TYR A 76 9.19 1.11 7.62
CA TYR A 76 10.12 0.54 6.67
C TYR A 76 11.37 0.00 7.37
N ARG A 77 12.05 -0.91 6.69
CA ARG A 77 13.36 -1.40 7.10
C ARG A 77 14.18 -1.80 5.89
N GLU A 78 15.49 -1.73 6.06
CA GLU A 78 16.40 -2.39 5.12
C GLU A 78 16.18 -3.90 5.18
N ALA A 79 15.98 -4.50 4.01
CA ALA A 79 15.61 -5.89 3.84
C ALA A 79 15.66 -6.29 2.36
N ASP A 80 15.95 -7.56 2.12
CA ASP A 80 15.79 -8.16 0.81
C ASP A 80 14.31 -8.43 0.49
N LYS A 81 14.03 -8.66 -0.80
CA LYS A 81 12.65 -8.87 -1.30
C LYS A 81 11.89 -10.01 -0.59
N GLY A 82 12.59 -11.05 -0.13
CA GLY A 82 11.97 -12.19 0.56
C GLY A 82 11.20 -11.82 1.84
N GLU A 83 11.61 -10.74 2.52
CA GLU A 83 10.94 -10.29 3.74
C GLU A 83 9.55 -9.71 3.49
N GLU A 84 9.24 -9.28 2.26
CA GLU A 84 7.91 -8.75 1.89
C GLU A 84 6.82 -9.79 2.16
N CYS A 85 6.99 -10.99 1.61
CA CYS A 85 6.02 -12.09 1.76
C CYS A 85 5.91 -12.54 3.22
N ARG A 86 7.05 -12.65 3.92
CA ARG A 86 7.10 -13.02 5.33
C ARG A 86 6.34 -12.02 6.21
N ILE A 87 6.49 -10.71 5.97
CA ILE A 87 5.78 -9.66 6.71
C ILE A 87 4.29 -9.68 6.36
N ALA A 88 3.94 -9.83 5.08
CA ALA A 88 2.55 -9.89 4.64
C ALA A 88 1.79 -11.05 5.32
N ASN A 89 2.38 -12.25 5.37
CA ASN A 89 1.76 -13.41 6.02
C ASN A 89 1.55 -13.18 7.52
N LYS A 90 2.58 -12.67 8.22
CA LYS A 90 2.47 -12.39 9.66
C LYS A 90 1.39 -11.37 10.01
N ILE A 91 1.19 -10.35 9.16
CA ILE A 91 0.12 -9.36 9.35
C ILE A 91 -1.25 -10.01 9.07
N GLY A 92 -1.35 -10.86 8.05
CA GLY A 92 -2.59 -11.56 7.71
C GLY A 92 -3.05 -12.56 8.79
N GLU A 93 -2.11 -13.13 9.55
CA GLU A 93 -2.39 -14.01 10.70
C GLU A 93 -2.94 -13.26 11.93
N ALA A 94 -2.77 -11.93 12.01
CA ALA A 94 -3.11 -11.14 13.19
C ALA A 94 -4.60 -10.75 13.30
N ASN A 95 -5.50 -11.53 12.67
CA ASN A 95 -6.95 -11.33 12.68
C ASN A 95 -7.65 -12.20 13.72
#